data_AF-A0A7J6N5C0-F1
#
_entry.id   AF-A0A7J6N5C0-F1
#
_cell.length_a   1.000
_cell.length_b   1.000
_cell.length_c   1.000
_cell.angle_alpha   90.00
_cell.angle_beta   90.00
_cell.angle_gamma   90.00
#
_symmetry.space_group_name_H-M   'P 1'
#
loop_
_entity.id
_entity.type
_entity.pdbx_description
1 polymer ?
#
loop_
_entity_poly.entity_id
_entity_poly.type
_entity_poly.pdbx_seq_one_letter_code
_entity_poly.pdbx_strand_id
1 'polypeptide(L)'
;CVLSLIEEIMDEDSPVDRGFACVRPPGHHATTSEAMGFCLFNNVAIAAEALRQRYGLQRVAVVDWDVHHGNGTCEIFAEDPTVLVISNRIAGRGLAGWEEERAPDELGYLLGS
;
A
#
# COMPACT_ATOMS: atom_id res chain seq x y z
N CYS A 1 14.59 -6.52 0.17
CA CYS A 1 14.22 -6.37 1.59
C CYS A 1 12.76 -6.73 1.84
N VAL A 2 11.78 -5.93 1.39
CA VAL A 2 10.36 -6.26 1.62
C VAL A 2 9.97 -7.60 0.99
N LEU A 3 10.38 -7.84 -0.27
CA LEU A 3 10.15 -9.14 -0.92
C LEU A 3 10.83 -10.31 -0.20
N SER A 4 12.05 -10.12 0.30
CA SER A 4 12.76 -11.14 1.06
C SER A 4 12.05 -11.49 2.38
N LEU A 5 11.42 -10.50 3.03
CA LEU A 5 10.59 -10.74 4.21
C LEU A 5 9.31 -11.50 3.84
N ILE A 6 8.67 -11.17 2.72
CA ILE A 6 7.53 -11.94 2.20
C ILE A 6 7.94 -13.39 1.92
N GLU A 7 9.09 -13.58 1.26
CA GLU A 7 9.60 -14.91 0.93
C GLU A 7 9.79 -15.76 2.19
N GLU A 8 10.36 -15.18 3.25
CA GLU A 8 10.50 -15.86 4.55
C GLU A 8 9.14 -16.15 5.23
N ILE A 9 8.20 -15.20 5.22
CA ILE A 9 6.88 -15.37 5.85
C ILE A 9 6.02 -16.42 5.12
N MET A 10 6.19 -16.53 3.81
CA MET A 10 5.38 -17.41 2.97
C MET A 10 6.01 -18.80 2.78
N ASP A 11 7.21 -19.04 3.30
CA ASP A 11 7.83 -20.36 3.31
C ASP A 11 7.16 -21.24 4.38
N GLU A 12 6.56 -22.36 3.94
CA GLU A 12 5.85 -23.30 4.83
C GLU A 12 6.76 -23.97 5.87
N ASP A 13 8.06 -24.04 5.59
CA ASP A 13 9.06 -24.60 6.51
C ASP A 13 9.62 -23.53 7.47
N SER A 14 9.31 -22.25 7.26
CA SER A 14 9.78 -21.17 8.14
C SER A 14 8.91 -21.05 9.40
N PRO A 15 9.51 -20.87 10.59
CA PRO A 15 8.75 -20.56 11.81
C PRO A 15 8.30 -19.08 11.89
N VAL A 16 8.49 -18.28 10.83
CA VAL A 16 8.26 -16.83 10.84
C VAL A 16 6.86 -16.48 10.30
N ASP A 17 5.91 -16.17 11.19
CA ASP A 17 4.56 -15.78 10.76
C ASP A 17 4.40 -14.27 10.48
N ARG A 18 5.38 -13.45 10.88
CA ARG A 18 5.32 -11.98 10.81
C ARG A 18 6.70 -11.36 10.82
N GLY A 19 6.84 -10.15 10.30
CA GLY A 19 8.07 -9.39 10.46
C GLY A 19 7.95 -7.91 10.15
N PHE A 20 9.08 -7.22 10.28
CA PHE A 20 9.20 -5.79 10.08
C PHE A 20 10.36 -5.52 9.12
N ALA A 21 10.09 -4.80 8.03
CA ALA A 21 11.09 -4.43 7.05
C ALA A 21 11.62 -3.00 7.34
N CYS A 22 12.82 -2.90 7.93
CA CYS A 22 13.54 -1.63 8.09
C CYS A 22 14.09 -1.13 6.74
N VAL A 23 13.27 -0.45 5.95
CA VAL A 23 13.64 -0.05 4.57
C VAL A 23 13.66 1.45 4.37
N ARG A 24 14.47 1.87 3.40
CA ARG A 24 14.51 3.23 2.84
C ARG A 24 14.96 3.16 1.37
N PRO A 25 14.56 4.11 0.50
CA PRO A 25 13.58 5.19 0.72
C PRO A 25 12.14 4.70 0.94
N PRO A 26 11.18 5.58 1.35
CA PRO A 26 9.76 5.22 1.43
C PRO A 26 9.19 4.87 0.04
N GLY A 27 7.92 4.44 -0.01
CA GLY A 27 7.30 4.00 -1.26
C GLY A 27 5.87 4.47 -1.55
N HIS A 28 5.07 4.81 -0.53
CA HIS A 28 3.61 4.96 -0.67
C HIS A 28 3.12 6.13 -1.56
N HIS A 29 3.99 7.07 -1.93
CA HIS A 29 3.68 8.15 -2.86
C HIS A 29 4.00 7.82 -4.32
N ALA A 30 4.81 6.79 -4.59
CA ALA A 30 5.14 6.41 -5.95
C ALA A 30 3.91 5.78 -6.62
N THR A 31 3.50 6.35 -7.74
CA THR A 31 2.36 5.91 -8.54
C THR A 31 2.81 4.91 -9.60
N THR A 32 1.89 4.47 -10.47
CA THR A 32 2.24 3.62 -11.62
C THR A 32 3.19 4.28 -12.61
N SER A 33 3.17 5.63 -12.71
CA SER A 33 3.92 6.39 -13.71
C SER A 33 4.83 7.48 -13.16
N GLU A 34 4.82 7.76 -11.85
CA GLU A 34 5.56 8.88 -11.27
C GLU A 34 6.21 8.55 -9.91
N ALA A 35 7.44 9.07 -9.73
CA ALA A 35 8.14 9.09 -8.46
C ALA A 35 7.99 10.47 -7.80
N MET A 36 7.56 10.53 -6.54
CA MET A 36 7.31 11.77 -5.80
C MET A 36 7.42 11.56 -4.28
N GLY A 37 7.51 12.63 -3.50
CA GLY A 37 7.53 12.53 -2.02
C GLY A 37 8.64 11.61 -1.49
N PHE A 38 9.83 11.66 -2.09
CA PHE A 38 10.96 10.76 -1.81
C PHE A 38 10.74 9.27 -2.15
N CYS A 39 9.58 8.91 -2.71
CA CYS A 39 9.24 7.55 -3.11
C CYS A 39 9.63 7.31 -4.57
N LEU A 40 10.52 6.35 -4.81
CA LEU A 40 10.94 5.94 -6.17
C LEU A 40 10.14 4.75 -6.69
N PHE A 41 9.85 3.79 -5.81
CA PHE A 41 9.06 2.60 -6.09
C PHE A 41 8.09 2.36 -4.95
N ASN A 42 6.88 1.89 -5.25
CA ASN A 42 5.90 1.60 -4.23
C ASN A 42 6.17 0.22 -3.60
N ASN A 43 6.99 0.22 -2.55
CA ASN A 43 7.41 -0.98 -1.84
C ASN A 43 6.23 -1.86 -1.40
N VAL A 44 5.12 -1.25 -0.97
CA VAL A 44 3.96 -1.97 -0.43
C VAL A 44 3.08 -2.51 -1.54
N ALA A 45 2.88 -1.74 -2.62
CA ALA A 45 2.14 -2.25 -3.78
C ALA A 45 2.84 -3.42 -4.46
N ILE A 46 4.18 -3.34 -4.62
CA ILE A 46 4.99 -4.46 -5.14
C ILE A 46 4.88 -5.70 -4.24
N ALA A 47 4.86 -5.50 -2.93
CA ALA A 47 4.71 -6.56 -1.94
C ALA A 47 3.33 -7.24 -2.03
N ALA A 48 2.25 -6.46 -2.10
CA ALA A 48 0.89 -6.97 -2.29
C ALA A 48 0.77 -7.78 -3.58
N GLU A 49 1.35 -7.28 -4.68
CA GLU A 49 1.30 -7.99 -5.95
C GLU A 49 2.16 -9.27 -5.94
N ALA A 50 3.31 -9.28 -5.26
CA ALA A 50 4.11 -10.48 -5.08
C ALA A 50 3.36 -11.57 -4.30
N LEU A 51 2.63 -11.20 -3.25
CA LEU A 51 1.75 -12.11 -2.49
C LEU A 51 0.68 -12.75 -3.39
N ARG A 52 0.06 -11.96 -4.27
CA ARG A 52 -0.96 -12.44 -5.20
C ARG A 52 -0.37 -13.34 -6.29
N GLN A 53 0.64 -12.86 -7.02
CA GLN A 53 1.19 -13.55 -8.19
C GLN A 53 1.99 -14.80 -7.84
N ARG A 54 2.77 -14.77 -6.76
CA ARG A 54 3.68 -15.88 -6.41
C ARG A 54 3.04 -16.91 -5.49
N TYR A 55 2.14 -16.46 -4.61
CA TYR A 55 1.57 -17.30 -3.55
C TYR A 55 0.05 -17.47 -3.66
N GLY A 56 -0.59 -16.88 -4.67
CA GLY A 56 -2.01 -17.09 -4.94
C GLY A 56 -2.96 -16.48 -3.91
N LEU A 57 -2.51 -15.53 -3.09
CA LEU A 57 -3.40 -14.85 -2.14
C LEU A 57 -4.50 -14.11 -2.90
N GLN A 58 -5.76 -14.43 -2.59
CA GLN A 58 -6.92 -13.89 -3.31
C GLN A 58 -7.33 -12.50 -2.83
N ARG A 59 -6.93 -12.11 -1.61
CA ARG A 59 -7.25 -10.81 -1.01
C ARG A 59 -6.08 -10.32 -0.16
N VAL A 60 -5.73 -9.05 -0.30
CA VAL A 60 -4.68 -8.39 0.48
C VAL A 60 -5.27 -7.11 1.09
N ALA A 61 -4.87 -6.76 2.31
CA ALA A 61 -5.20 -5.48 2.92
C ALA A 61 -3.92 -4.70 3.20
N VAL A 62 -3.89 -3.44 2.81
CA VAL A 62 -2.83 -2.48 3.10
C VAL A 62 -3.39 -1.44 4.07
N VAL A 63 -2.78 -1.36 5.25
CA VAL A 63 -3.06 -0.30 6.22
C VAL A 63 -1.88 0.66 6.23
N ASP A 64 -2.10 1.86 5.72
CA ASP A 64 -1.14 2.95 5.70
C ASP A 64 -1.49 3.94 6.83
N TRP A 65 -0.65 3.92 7.85
CA TRP A 65 -0.75 4.80 9.02
C TRP A 65 0.23 5.98 8.98
N ASP A 66 0.92 6.21 7.85
CA ASP A 66 1.79 7.36 7.69
C ASP A 66 0.99 8.67 7.83
N VAL A 67 1.65 9.72 8.28
CA VAL A 67 1.01 11.01 8.50
C VAL A 67 0.52 11.65 7.18
N HIS A 68 1.14 11.27 6.06
CA HIS A 68 0.77 11.68 4.72
C HIS A 68 -0.09 10.62 4.04
N HIS A 69 -1.01 11.09 3.19
CA HIS A 69 -1.82 10.20 2.36
C HIS A 69 -0.93 9.40 1.39
N GLY A 70 -1.07 8.08 1.39
CA GLY A 70 -0.38 7.16 0.48
C GLY A 70 -0.99 7.17 -0.93
N ASN A 71 -1.00 8.33 -1.59
CA ASN A 71 -1.66 8.53 -2.89
C ASN A 71 -1.24 7.53 -3.97
N GLY A 72 0.03 7.13 -4.00
CA GLY A 72 0.52 6.15 -4.97
C GLY A 72 -0.07 4.78 -4.75
N THR A 73 -0.19 4.35 -3.49
CA THR A 73 -0.80 3.06 -3.14
C THR A 73 -2.31 3.07 -3.45
N CYS A 74 -3.00 4.17 -3.17
CA CYS A 74 -4.42 4.33 -3.50
C CYS A 74 -4.65 4.28 -5.01
N GLU A 75 -3.87 5.03 -5.80
CA GLU A 75 -3.99 5.02 -7.27
C GLU A 75 -3.79 3.61 -7.84
N ILE A 76 -2.74 2.91 -7.42
CA ILE A 76 -2.38 1.58 -7.97
C ILE A 76 -3.52 0.57 -7.80
N PHE A 77 -4.28 0.64 -6.70
CA PHE A 77 -5.35 -0.32 -6.38
C PHE A 77 -6.76 0.25 -6.51
N ALA A 78 -6.92 1.45 -7.07
CA ALA A 78 -8.21 2.16 -7.11
C ALA A 78 -9.35 1.34 -7.78
N GLU A 79 -9.01 0.50 -8.76
CA GLU A 79 -9.94 -0.35 -9.49
C GLU A 79 -9.80 -1.85 -9.15
N ASP A 80 -8.99 -2.21 -8.13
CA ASP A 80 -8.74 -3.60 -7.76
C ASP A 80 -9.50 -4.01 -6.49
N PRO A 81 -10.66 -4.69 -6.59
CA PRO A 81 -11.47 -5.09 -5.43
C PRO A 81 -10.79 -6.13 -4.54
N THR A 82 -9.67 -6.72 -4.98
CA THR A 82 -8.96 -7.74 -4.22
C THR A 82 -7.89 -7.15 -3.30
N VAL A 83 -7.63 -5.84 -3.39
CA VAL A 83 -6.71 -5.12 -2.50
C VAL A 83 -7.44 -3.99 -1.79
N LEU A 84 -7.67 -4.16 -0.49
CA LEU A 84 -8.22 -3.10 0.35
C LEU A 84 -7.10 -2.15 0.79
N VAL A 85 -7.21 -0.86 0.48
CA VAL A 85 -6.30 0.17 0.98
C VAL A 85 -7.03 1.04 2.01
N ILE A 86 -6.46 1.16 3.20
CA ILE A 86 -6.90 2.06 4.26
C ILE A 86 -5.75 3.00 4.56
N SER A 87 -5.89 4.29 4.26
CA SER A 87 -4.85 5.30 4.50
C SER A 87 -5.40 6.44 5.34
N ASN A 88 -4.69 6.81 6.42
CA ASN A 88 -4.98 8.02 7.18
C ASN A 88 -4.14 9.21 6.69
N ARG A 89 -4.47 10.41 7.16
CA ARG A 89 -3.69 11.63 6.93
C ARG A 89 -3.96 12.65 8.04
N ILE A 90 -3.04 13.58 8.29
CA ILE A 90 -3.37 14.77 9.09
C ILE A 90 -4.34 15.67 8.32
N ALA A 91 -5.48 16.00 8.94
CA ALA A 91 -6.40 17.04 8.48
C ALA A 91 -5.85 18.43 8.86
N GLY A 92 -5.20 19.12 7.92
CA GLY A 92 -4.60 20.43 8.15
C GLY A 92 -4.50 21.28 6.87
N ARG A 93 -4.87 22.57 6.98
CA ARG A 93 -5.13 23.53 5.88
C ARG A 93 -4.03 23.58 4.81
N GLY A 94 -4.40 23.26 3.56
CA GLY A 94 -3.96 24.08 2.42
C GLY A 94 -2.97 23.54 1.40
N LEU A 95 -2.87 22.23 1.12
CA LEU A 95 -1.98 21.74 0.04
C LEU A 95 -2.56 20.71 -0.95
N ALA A 96 -3.84 20.35 -0.88
CA ALA A 96 -4.49 19.60 -1.96
C ALA A 96 -5.98 19.94 -2.00
N GLY A 97 -6.49 20.25 -3.20
CA GLY A 97 -7.92 20.38 -3.47
C GLY A 97 -8.65 19.09 -3.11
N TRP A 98 -9.87 19.23 -2.57
CA TRP A 98 -10.60 18.14 -1.96
C TRP A 98 -11.53 17.48 -2.99
N GLU A 99 -11.21 16.25 -3.37
CA GLU A 99 -12.17 15.28 -3.91
C GLU A 99 -12.02 13.98 -3.09
N GLU A 100 -13.15 13.39 -2.70
CA GLU A 100 -13.21 12.05 -2.12
C GLU A 100 -12.83 11.05 -3.24
N GLU A 101 -11.66 10.43 -3.19
CA GLU A 101 -11.27 9.39 -4.15
C GLU A 101 -11.91 8.04 -3.80
N ARG A 102 -13.23 7.92 -3.95
CA ARG A 102 -13.91 6.63 -3.70
C ARG A 102 -13.48 5.61 -4.76
N ALA A 103 -13.16 4.39 -4.31
CA ALA A 103 -13.13 3.25 -5.20
C ALA A 103 -14.52 3.12 -5.89
N PRO A 104 -14.58 2.82 -7.20
CA PRO A 104 -15.84 2.77 -7.96
C PRO A 104 -16.91 1.82 -7.41
N ASP A 105 -16.55 0.91 -6.52
CA ASP A 105 -17.34 -0.22 -6.03
C ASP A 105 -17.61 -0.21 -4.51
N GLU A 106 -17.42 0.93 -3.83
CA GLU A 106 -17.69 1.13 -2.39
C GLU A 106 -16.85 0.27 -1.41
N LEU A 107 -15.84 -0.48 -1.89
CA LEU A 107 -14.97 -1.33 -1.02
C LEU A 107 -13.71 -0.62 -0.53
N GLY A 108 -13.29 0.47 -1.17
CA GLY A 108 -12.18 1.32 -0.73
C GLY A 108 -12.64 2.38 0.27
N TYR A 109 -12.51 2.10 1.58
CA TYR A 109 -12.83 3.10 2.62
C TYR A 109 -11.63 4.02 2.88
N LEU A 110 -11.66 5.20 2.25
CA LEU A 110 -10.95 6.39 2.72
C LEU A 110 -11.57 6.85 4.05
N LEU A 111 -10.97 6.50 5.18
CA LEU A 111 -11.36 7.02 6.48
C LEU A 111 -10.48 8.21 6.84
N GLY A 112 -10.91 9.41 6.40
CA GLY A 112 -10.40 10.68 6.90
C GLY A 112 -11.43 11.32 7.83
N SER A 113 -11.05 11.58 9.08
CA SER A 113 -11.80 12.44 10.02
C SER A 113 -11.57 13.92 9.74
#